data_AF-A0A954P964-F1
#
_entry.id   AF-A0A954P964-F1
#
_cell.length_a   1.000
_cell.length_b   1.000
_cell.length_c   1.000
_cell.angle_alpha   90.00
_cell.angle_beta   90.00
_cell.angle_gamma   90.00
#
_symmetry.space_group_name_H-M   'P 1'
#
loop_
_entity.id
_entity.type
_entity.pdbx_description
1 polymer ?
#
loop_
_entity_poly.entity_id
_entity_poly.type
_entity_poly.pdbx_seq_one_letter_code
_entity_poly.pdbx_strand_id
1 'polypeptide(L)'
;MTKLWRAIEESPLLMDVKDVWRERLGKEFEPLGRFLEATNIVASRLPGLTQWSTLKVIESDERFVAFCESTGDSKVVSRTDVICHQLNSRQLAAELNTALCLGRKPEWLDTSRRVWFLGNLSLELQSRPVYLSLHIASDLINEALHAVAAHARSTFLLLDLNSKRRDQKFETSAKILDCKPVEIEQLISVTTDGRLLPKSKSRELIASTLGVTLESRLSGYVFQRKGKHRMLAFNSEIEITAETNGTWYIEQLLAKPNIAFRCTQLES
;
A
#
# COMPACT_ATOMS: atom_id res chain seq x y z
N MET A 1 -2.64 -5.06 -14.99
CA MET A 1 -2.81 -3.81 -14.23
C MET A 1 -4.27 -3.43 -14.05
N THR A 2 -4.72 -3.37 -12.79
CA THR A 2 -6.02 -2.77 -12.42
C THR A 2 -5.99 -1.27 -12.69
N LYS A 3 -7.16 -0.63 -12.81
CA LYS A 3 -7.19 0.81 -13.12
C LYS A 3 -6.66 1.66 -11.98
N LEU A 4 -6.73 1.20 -10.73
CA LEU A 4 -6.12 1.89 -9.58
C LEU A 4 -4.62 2.17 -9.77
N TRP A 5 -3.82 1.12 -9.96
CA TRP A 5 -2.35 1.26 -10.01
C TRP A 5 -1.92 2.11 -11.20
N ARG A 6 -2.61 1.93 -12.33
CA ARG A 6 -2.42 2.73 -13.53
C ARG A 6 -2.78 4.21 -13.31
N ALA A 7 -3.89 4.49 -12.63
CA ALA A 7 -4.31 5.87 -12.35
C ALA A 7 -3.33 6.61 -11.43
N ILE A 8 -2.74 5.90 -10.45
CA ILE A 8 -1.68 6.43 -9.59
C ILE A 8 -0.41 6.67 -10.41
N GLU A 9 -0.05 5.73 -11.30
CA GLU A 9 1.10 5.85 -12.19
C GLU A 9 1.01 7.05 -13.13
N GLU A 10 -0.16 7.31 -13.70
CA GLU A 10 -0.42 8.38 -14.66
C GLU A 10 -0.63 9.76 -14.01
N SER A 11 -0.59 9.85 -12.67
CA SER A 11 -0.76 11.10 -11.92
C SER A 11 0.53 11.49 -11.17
N PRO A 12 1.44 12.27 -11.78
CA PRO A 12 2.67 12.73 -11.13
C PRO A 12 2.45 13.37 -9.76
N LEU A 13 1.47 14.26 -9.67
CA LEU A 13 1.15 15.01 -8.46
C LEU A 13 0.28 14.21 -7.48
N LEU A 14 -0.22 13.04 -7.87
CA LEU A 14 -1.24 12.28 -7.13
C LEU A 14 -2.43 13.15 -6.72
N MET A 15 -2.73 14.14 -7.57
CA MET A 15 -3.71 15.17 -7.33
C MET A 15 -4.27 15.62 -8.67
N ASP A 16 -5.59 15.63 -8.78
CA ASP A 16 -6.30 16.00 -10.00
C ASP A 16 -7.77 16.29 -9.69
N VAL A 17 -8.52 16.87 -10.63
CA VAL A 17 -9.96 17.06 -10.45
C VAL A 17 -10.71 15.72 -10.49
N LYS A 18 -11.91 15.69 -9.90
CA LYS A 18 -12.71 14.48 -9.76
C LYS A 18 -13.00 13.78 -11.09
N ASP A 19 -13.26 14.56 -12.14
CA ASP A 19 -13.57 14.01 -13.46
C ASP A 19 -12.38 13.31 -14.10
N VAL A 20 -11.16 13.83 -13.93
CA VAL A 20 -9.94 13.16 -14.42
C VAL A 20 -9.70 11.86 -13.66
N TRP A 21 -9.92 11.86 -12.35
CA TRP A 21 -9.88 10.61 -11.58
C TRP A 21 -10.93 9.60 -12.04
N ARG A 22 -12.15 10.06 -12.35
CA ARG A 22 -13.22 9.21 -12.88
C ARG A 22 -12.87 8.64 -14.25
N GLU A 23 -12.26 9.41 -15.12
CA GLU A 23 -11.78 8.92 -16.42
C GLU A 23 -10.72 7.83 -16.26
N ARG A 24 -9.69 8.07 -15.43
CA ARG A 24 -8.60 7.11 -15.19
C ARG A 24 -9.11 5.81 -14.54
N LEU A 25 -9.93 5.93 -13.49
CA LEU A 25 -10.47 4.79 -12.74
C LEU A 25 -11.63 4.09 -13.46
N GLY A 26 -12.33 4.78 -14.36
CA GLY A 26 -13.48 4.28 -15.11
C GLY A 26 -14.55 3.68 -14.19
N LYS A 27 -14.95 2.43 -14.46
CA LYS A 27 -15.96 1.70 -13.67
C LYS A 27 -15.52 1.43 -12.22
N GLU A 28 -14.23 1.51 -11.92
CA GLU A 28 -13.70 1.33 -10.56
C GLU A 28 -13.75 2.63 -9.74
N PHE A 29 -14.20 3.75 -10.32
CA PHE A 29 -14.19 5.05 -9.65
C PHE A 29 -15.00 5.08 -8.36
N GLU A 30 -16.27 4.64 -8.39
CA GLU A 30 -17.13 4.70 -7.22
C GLU A 30 -16.57 3.92 -6.01
N PRO A 31 -16.16 2.64 -6.13
CA PRO A 31 -15.60 1.92 -5.00
C PRO A 31 -14.22 2.46 -4.56
N LEU A 32 -13.41 3.00 -5.48
CA LEU A 32 -12.07 3.51 -5.18
C LEU A 32 -12.03 4.99 -4.78
N GLY A 33 -13.15 5.71 -4.91
CA GLY A 33 -13.25 7.14 -4.61
C GLY A 33 -12.91 7.47 -3.15
N ARG A 34 -13.01 6.50 -2.23
CA ARG A 34 -12.58 6.65 -0.84
C ARG A 34 -11.08 6.95 -0.68
N PHE A 35 -10.26 6.58 -1.67
CA PHE A 35 -8.83 6.93 -1.68
C PHE A 35 -8.59 8.36 -2.18
N LEU A 36 -9.63 9.13 -2.49
CA LEU A 36 -9.50 10.50 -2.99
C LEU A 36 -10.07 11.47 -1.95
N GLU A 37 -9.21 12.32 -1.41
CA GLU A 37 -9.59 13.37 -0.46
C GLU A 37 -9.69 14.70 -1.19
N ALA A 38 -10.82 15.39 -1.05
CA ALA A 38 -10.98 16.74 -1.55
C ALA A 38 -9.98 17.68 -0.86
N THR A 39 -9.32 18.52 -1.65
CA THR A 39 -8.38 19.52 -1.15
C THR A 39 -9.03 20.91 -1.13
N ASN A 40 -8.29 21.91 -0.64
CA ASN A 40 -8.65 23.33 -0.80
C ASN A 40 -8.09 23.94 -2.10
N ILE A 41 -7.36 23.16 -2.91
CA ILE A 41 -6.72 23.63 -4.14
C ILE A 41 -7.73 23.56 -5.29
N VAL A 42 -7.83 24.65 -6.04
CA VAL A 42 -8.62 24.73 -7.26
C VAL A 42 -7.70 24.50 -8.46
N ALA A 43 -8.13 23.64 -9.38
CA ALA A 43 -7.40 23.39 -10.62
C ALA A 43 -7.41 24.62 -11.51
N SER A 44 -6.25 25.01 -12.03
CA SER A 44 -6.13 26.12 -12.98
C SER A 44 -6.60 25.74 -14.39
N ARG A 45 -6.71 24.43 -14.67
CA ARG A 45 -7.19 23.88 -15.94
C ARG A 45 -8.07 22.67 -15.71
N LEU A 46 -9.09 22.50 -16.56
CA LEU A 46 -9.92 21.30 -16.67
C LEU A 46 -9.69 20.61 -18.03
N PRO A 47 -10.01 19.31 -18.15
CA PRO A 47 -10.17 18.68 -19.45
C PRO A 47 -11.23 19.40 -20.28
N GLY A 48 -10.96 19.61 -21.56
CA GLY A 48 -11.93 20.15 -22.51
C GLY A 48 -12.78 19.07 -23.17
N LEU A 49 -13.52 19.45 -24.21
CA LEU A 49 -14.44 18.55 -24.93
C LEU A 49 -13.71 17.46 -25.74
N THR A 50 -12.45 17.71 -26.08
CA THR A 50 -11.57 16.74 -26.74
C THR A 50 -10.36 16.44 -25.84
N GLN A 51 -9.75 15.27 -26.04
CA GLN A 51 -8.58 14.79 -25.28
C GLN A 51 -7.37 15.74 -25.33
N TRP A 52 -7.31 16.64 -26.32
CA TRP A 52 -6.21 17.59 -26.53
C TRP A 52 -6.56 19.02 -26.11
N SER A 53 -7.80 19.26 -25.69
CA SER A 53 -8.27 20.58 -25.27
C SER A 53 -8.23 20.70 -23.76
N THR A 54 -7.88 21.89 -23.27
CA THR A 54 -7.94 22.22 -21.84
C THR A 54 -8.71 23.52 -21.68
N LEU A 55 -9.52 23.60 -20.63
CA LEU A 55 -10.26 24.80 -20.27
C LEU A 55 -9.52 25.49 -19.14
N LYS A 56 -9.15 26.76 -19.31
CA LYS A 56 -8.58 27.57 -18.24
C LYS A 56 -9.69 27.91 -17.24
N VAL A 57 -9.42 27.68 -15.96
CA VAL A 57 -10.34 28.03 -14.88
C VAL A 57 -9.97 29.39 -14.32
N ILE A 58 -10.96 30.27 -14.19
CA ILE A 58 -10.82 31.59 -13.59
C ILE A 58 -11.87 31.72 -12.50
N GLU A 59 -11.46 32.21 -11.33
CA GLU A 59 -12.35 32.58 -10.25
C GLU A 59 -12.78 34.05 -10.44
N SER A 60 -14.09 34.30 -10.46
CA SER A 60 -14.69 35.63 -10.64
C SER A 60 -15.96 35.70 -9.81
N ASP A 61 -16.09 36.69 -8.92
CA ASP A 61 -17.28 36.95 -8.10
C ASP A 61 -17.86 35.70 -7.42
N GLU A 62 -17.01 34.93 -6.73
CA GLU A 62 -17.36 33.68 -6.03
C GLU A 62 -17.85 32.53 -6.96
N ARG A 63 -17.67 32.69 -8.27
CA ARG A 63 -17.99 31.68 -9.28
C ARG A 63 -16.72 31.24 -10.01
N PHE A 64 -16.75 30.03 -10.52
CA PHE A 64 -15.69 29.52 -11.38
C PHE A 64 -16.17 29.53 -12.82
N VAL A 65 -15.34 30.03 -13.72
CA VAL A 65 -15.60 30.03 -15.16
C VAL A 65 -14.51 29.22 -15.84
N ALA A 66 -14.90 28.22 -16.60
CA ALA A 66 -14.01 27.43 -17.44
C ALA A 66 -14.08 27.98 -18.87
N PHE A 67 -12.95 28.44 -19.41
CA PHE A 67 -12.82 29.10 -20.71
C PHE A 67 -11.90 28.34 -21.65
N CYS A 68 -12.33 28.14 -22.89
CA CYS A 68 -11.56 27.50 -23.95
C CYS A 68 -10.78 28.54 -24.76
N GLU A 69 -9.45 28.57 -24.60
CA GLU A 69 -8.59 29.58 -25.25
C GLU A 69 -8.64 29.52 -26.79
N SER A 70 -8.96 28.36 -27.38
CA SER A 70 -8.98 28.17 -28.84
C SER A 70 -10.31 28.53 -29.52
N THR A 71 -11.43 28.42 -28.80
CA THR A 71 -12.79 28.66 -29.36
C THR A 71 -13.43 29.94 -28.83
N GLY A 72 -12.98 30.44 -27.68
CA GLY A 72 -13.61 31.55 -26.98
C GLY A 72 -14.82 31.12 -26.13
N ASP A 73 -15.20 29.85 -26.16
CA ASP A 73 -16.34 29.34 -25.39
C ASP A 73 -16.06 29.38 -23.89
N SER A 74 -17.06 29.75 -23.10
CA SER A 74 -17.01 29.72 -21.65
C SER A 74 -18.23 29.04 -21.04
N LYS A 75 -18.02 28.41 -19.88
CA LYS A 75 -19.11 27.88 -19.06
C LYS A 75 -18.85 28.17 -17.59
N VAL A 76 -19.92 28.46 -16.85
CA VAL A 76 -19.85 28.50 -15.39
C VAL A 76 -19.74 27.07 -14.87
N VAL A 77 -18.82 26.84 -13.95
CA VAL A 77 -18.59 25.55 -13.30
C VAL A 77 -18.71 25.70 -11.79
N SER A 78 -19.10 24.62 -11.12
CA SER A 78 -19.22 24.64 -9.66
C SER A 78 -17.84 24.46 -9.01
N ARG A 79 -17.71 24.89 -7.76
CA ARG A 79 -16.49 24.65 -6.97
C ARG A 79 -16.15 23.16 -6.89
N THR A 80 -17.15 22.29 -6.79
CA THR A 80 -16.97 20.84 -6.69
C THR A 80 -16.36 20.22 -7.95
N ASP A 81 -16.53 20.86 -9.11
CA ASP A 81 -15.99 20.37 -10.39
C ASP A 81 -14.51 20.78 -10.58
N VAL A 82 -14.09 21.85 -9.91
CA VAL A 82 -12.73 22.42 -10.05
C VAL A 82 -11.81 22.11 -8.86
N ILE A 83 -12.36 21.63 -7.74
CA ILE A 83 -11.53 21.22 -6.60
C ILE A 83 -10.69 20.00 -6.98
N CYS A 84 -9.39 20.13 -6.72
CA CYS A 84 -8.46 19.03 -6.79
C CYS A 84 -8.74 18.02 -5.66
N HIS A 85 -8.67 16.74 -6.01
CA HIS A 85 -8.70 15.63 -5.08
C HIS A 85 -7.33 14.96 -5.07
N GLN A 86 -6.77 14.79 -3.88
CA GLN A 86 -5.48 14.16 -3.67
C GLN A 86 -5.67 12.68 -3.30
N LEU A 87 -4.76 11.83 -3.77
CA LEU A 87 -4.69 10.45 -3.31
C LEU A 87 -4.37 10.42 -1.81
N ASN A 88 -5.25 9.80 -1.04
CA ASN A 88 -5.05 9.49 0.36
C ASN A 88 -4.04 8.34 0.51
N SER A 89 -2.75 8.67 0.41
CA SER A 89 -1.66 7.70 0.52
C SER A 89 -1.61 7.02 1.89
N ARG A 90 -2.10 7.70 2.94
CA ARG A 90 -2.24 7.13 4.29
C ARG A 90 -3.25 5.98 4.32
N GLN A 91 -4.44 6.20 3.77
CA GLN A 91 -5.45 5.15 3.70
C GLN A 91 -5.01 4.00 2.82
N LEU A 92 -4.38 4.29 1.68
CA LEU A 92 -3.79 3.26 0.82
C LEU A 92 -2.76 2.41 1.58
N ALA A 93 -1.83 3.05 2.31
CA ALA A 93 -0.84 2.36 3.12
C ALA A 93 -1.46 1.49 4.22
N ALA A 94 -2.52 1.99 4.89
CA ALA A 94 -3.25 1.24 5.92
C ALA A 94 -3.97 0.00 5.35
N GLU A 95 -4.61 0.14 4.18
CA GLU A 95 -5.28 -0.98 3.52
C GLU A 95 -4.27 -2.01 2.98
N LEU A 96 -3.12 -1.57 2.46
CA LEU A 96 -2.03 -2.47 2.05
C LEU A 96 -1.41 -3.22 3.24
N ASN A 97 -1.19 -2.52 4.36
CA ASN A 97 -0.74 -3.15 5.61
C ASN A 97 -1.71 -4.23 6.08
N THR A 98 -3.01 -3.97 6.00
CA THR A 98 -4.05 -4.93 6.37
C THR A 98 -4.07 -6.11 5.39
N ALA A 99 -4.03 -5.84 4.09
CA ALA A 99 -4.08 -6.86 3.05
C ALA A 99 -2.89 -7.83 3.11
N LEU A 100 -1.71 -7.34 3.48
CA LEU A 100 -0.49 -8.14 3.62
C LEU A 100 -0.24 -8.63 5.05
N CYS A 101 -1.16 -8.36 5.99
CA CYS A 101 -1.04 -8.72 7.40
C CYS A 101 0.30 -8.27 8.03
N LEU A 102 0.70 -7.00 7.87
CA LEU A 102 2.03 -6.50 8.29
C LEU A 102 2.08 -6.01 9.75
N GLY A 103 0.95 -6.05 10.45
CA GLY A 103 0.86 -5.76 11.89
C GLY A 103 0.98 -4.28 12.24
N ARG A 104 2.20 -3.76 12.41
CA ARG A 104 2.46 -2.40 12.92
C ARG A 104 1.79 -1.35 12.03
N LYS A 105 1.32 -0.25 12.64
CA LYS A 105 0.70 0.87 11.91
C LYS A 105 1.70 1.49 10.90
N PRO A 106 1.26 1.80 9.67
CA PRO A 106 2.12 2.44 8.68
C PRO A 106 2.60 3.83 9.10
N GLU A 107 3.82 4.17 8.69
CA GLU A 107 4.51 5.42 9.00
C GLU A 107 5.12 5.98 7.70
N TRP A 108 5.01 7.28 7.46
CA TRP A 108 5.65 7.91 6.30
C TRP A 108 7.10 8.27 6.62
N LEU A 109 7.98 8.19 5.63
CA LEU A 109 9.42 8.43 5.79
C LEU A 109 9.90 9.74 5.15
N ASP A 110 9.05 10.36 4.34
CA ASP A 110 9.39 11.55 3.58
C ASP A 110 8.37 12.67 3.81
N THR A 111 8.76 13.91 3.52
CA THR A 111 7.89 15.08 3.66
C THR A 111 6.74 15.07 2.65
N SER A 112 6.91 14.41 1.49
CA SER A 112 5.90 14.34 0.44
C SER A 112 4.85 13.24 0.65
N ARG A 113 5.01 12.42 1.70
CA ARG A 113 4.13 11.28 2.05
C ARG A 113 3.94 10.29 0.90
N ARG A 114 5.04 10.05 0.17
CA ARG A 114 5.09 9.10 -0.96
C ARG A 114 5.92 7.87 -0.63
N VAL A 115 6.69 7.91 0.44
CA VAL A 115 7.47 6.79 0.94
C VAL A 115 6.91 6.37 2.29
N TRP A 116 6.48 5.12 2.38
CA TRP A 116 5.85 4.58 3.59
C TRP A 116 6.58 3.33 4.05
N PHE A 117 6.86 3.26 5.34
CA PHE A 117 7.01 1.99 6.03
C PHE A 117 5.62 1.40 6.26
N LEU A 118 5.35 0.23 5.71
CA LEU A 118 4.06 -0.42 5.84
C LEU A 118 3.98 -1.34 7.05
N GLY A 119 5.09 -1.92 7.51
CA GLY A 119 5.13 -2.88 8.60
C GLY A 119 6.15 -3.99 8.33
N ASN A 120 6.09 -5.07 9.11
CA ASN A 120 6.99 -6.20 8.97
C ASN A 120 6.22 -7.43 8.49
N LEU A 121 6.87 -8.25 7.68
CA LEU A 121 6.34 -9.56 7.32
C LEU A 121 6.28 -10.48 8.55
N SER A 122 5.66 -11.65 8.39
CA SER A 122 5.64 -12.70 9.39
C SER A 122 7.05 -13.24 9.70
N LEU A 123 7.20 -13.90 10.86
CA LEU A 123 8.44 -14.56 11.27
C LEU A 123 8.95 -15.58 10.25
N GLU A 124 8.04 -16.31 9.60
CA GLU A 124 8.37 -17.27 8.52
C GLU A 124 9.05 -16.60 7.33
N LEU A 125 8.79 -15.31 7.12
CA LEU A 125 9.43 -14.46 6.12
C LEU A 125 10.51 -13.58 6.77
N GLN A 126 11.08 -14.06 7.88
CA GLN A 126 12.17 -13.45 8.65
C GLN A 126 11.88 -12.03 9.15
N SER A 127 10.61 -11.67 9.35
CA SER A 127 10.19 -10.35 9.82
C SER A 127 10.76 -9.19 9.01
N ARG A 128 11.01 -9.38 7.71
CA ARG A 128 11.62 -8.33 6.87
C ARG A 128 10.66 -7.13 6.76
N PRO A 129 11.19 -5.90 6.85
CA PRO A 129 10.37 -4.71 6.74
C PRO A 129 9.90 -4.50 5.29
N VAL A 130 8.67 -4.00 5.16
CA VAL A 130 8.03 -3.71 3.87
C VAL A 130 7.78 -2.22 3.75
N TYR A 131 8.13 -1.68 2.58
CA TYR A 131 7.97 -0.28 2.26
C TYR A 131 7.14 -0.11 0.99
N LEU A 132 6.59 1.09 0.80
CA LEU A 132 5.86 1.49 -0.40
C LEU A 132 6.48 2.79 -0.92
N SER A 133 6.73 2.84 -2.23
CA SER A 133 7.07 4.07 -2.94
C SER A 133 6.00 4.40 -3.98
N LEU A 134 5.48 5.63 -3.92
CA LEU A 134 4.55 6.22 -4.88
C LEU A 134 5.24 7.24 -5.81
N HIS A 135 6.58 7.26 -5.82
CA HIS A 135 7.33 8.09 -6.77
C HIS A 135 7.27 7.50 -8.17
N ILE A 136 7.05 8.38 -9.15
CA ILE A 136 6.93 8.01 -10.55
C ILE A 136 8.15 8.39 -11.38
N ALA A 137 9.06 9.21 -10.84
CA ALA A 137 10.28 9.64 -11.52
C ALA A 137 11.48 8.83 -11.00
N SER A 138 12.39 8.46 -11.91
CA SER A 138 13.52 7.55 -11.62
C SER A 138 14.57 8.15 -10.67
N ASP A 139 14.72 9.46 -10.63
CA ASP A 139 15.52 10.18 -9.64
C ASP A 139 14.90 10.08 -8.24
N LEU A 140 13.60 10.38 -8.13
CA LEU A 140 12.88 10.35 -6.85
C LEU A 140 12.74 8.95 -6.26
N ILE A 141 12.60 7.90 -7.09
CA ILE A 141 12.56 6.52 -6.59
C ILE A 141 13.93 6.08 -6.03
N ASN A 142 15.03 6.59 -6.58
CA ASN A 142 16.37 6.35 -6.05
C ASN A 142 16.57 7.06 -4.70
N GLU A 143 16.09 8.30 -4.55
CA GLU A 143 16.09 9.00 -3.26
C GLU A 143 15.26 8.26 -2.21
N ALA A 144 14.07 7.80 -2.59
CA ALA A 144 13.21 6.98 -1.75
C ALA A 144 13.91 5.70 -1.30
N LEU A 145 14.64 5.03 -2.20
CA LEU A 145 15.40 3.82 -1.89
C LEU A 145 16.47 4.07 -0.81
N HIS A 146 17.20 5.19 -0.89
CA HIS A 146 18.18 5.56 0.13
C HIS A 146 17.52 5.89 1.48
N ALA A 147 16.40 6.61 1.48
CA ALA A 147 15.64 6.91 2.69
C ALA A 147 15.13 5.62 3.37
N VAL A 148 14.60 4.68 2.57
CA VAL A 148 14.16 3.37 3.05
C VAL A 148 15.31 2.56 3.62
N ALA A 149 16.44 2.49 2.92
CA ALA A 149 17.60 1.71 3.38
C ALA A 149 18.15 2.23 4.72
N ALA A 150 18.21 3.56 4.90
CA ALA A 150 18.61 4.18 6.16
C ALA A 150 17.67 3.80 7.32
N HIS A 151 16.38 3.63 7.04
CA HIS A 151 15.38 3.19 8.02
C HIS A 151 15.42 1.68 8.28
N ALA A 152 15.56 0.84 7.25
CA ALA A 152 15.43 -0.61 7.33
C ALA A 152 16.59 -1.32 8.03
N ARG A 153 17.83 -0.83 7.86
CA ARG A 153 19.06 -1.40 8.45
C ARG A 153 19.30 -2.90 8.17
N SER A 154 18.59 -3.48 7.21
CA SER A 154 18.61 -4.90 6.85
C SER A 154 17.92 -5.09 5.50
N THR A 155 17.98 -6.29 4.90
CA THR A 155 17.20 -6.64 3.69
C THR A 155 15.75 -6.23 3.84
N PHE A 156 15.18 -5.59 2.83
CA PHE A 156 13.81 -5.09 2.88
C PHE A 156 13.06 -5.32 1.57
N LEU A 157 11.74 -5.39 1.67
CA LEU A 157 10.85 -5.46 0.51
C LEU A 157 10.38 -4.04 0.16
N LEU A 158 10.55 -3.62 -1.10
CA LEU A 158 10.04 -2.35 -1.59
C LEU A 158 8.90 -2.61 -2.56
N LEU A 159 7.70 -2.16 -2.21
CA LEU A 159 6.53 -2.16 -3.08
C LEU A 159 6.56 -0.92 -3.98
N ASP A 160 6.46 -1.12 -5.28
CA ASP A 160 6.36 -0.04 -6.26
C ASP A 160 5.19 -0.25 -7.23
N LEU A 161 4.88 0.80 -7.99
CA LEU A 161 3.74 0.80 -8.90
C LEU A 161 4.02 0.01 -10.18
N ASN A 162 5.25 0.07 -10.69
CA ASN A 162 5.63 -0.49 -12.00
C ASN A 162 7.16 -0.62 -12.13
N SER A 163 7.63 -1.79 -12.55
CA SER A 163 9.05 -2.09 -12.80
C SER A 163 9.68 -1.32 -13.96
N LYS A 164 8.90 -0.77 -14.91
CA LYS A 164 9.44 0.00 -16.05
C LYS A 164 10.25 1.23 -15.66
N ARG A 165 10.16 1.67 -14.41
CA ARG A 165 10.86 2.85 -13.86
C ARG A 165 12.19 2.52 -13.20
N ARG A 166 12.46 1.23 -13.00
CA ARG A 166 13.69 0.70 -12.44
C ARG A 166 14.76 0.75 -13.52
N ASP A 167 15.46 1.88 -13.58
CA ASP A 167 16.60 2.04 -14.47
C ASP A 167 17.82 1.25 -13.94
N GLN A 168 18.90 1.23 -14.73
CA GLN A 168 20.13 0.53 -14.32
C GLN A 168 20.70 1.07 -13.00
N LYS A 169 20.47 2.37 -12.71
CA LYS A 169 20.91 2.99 -11.47
C LYS A 169 20.13 2.44 -10.28
N PHE A 170 18.81 2.34 -10.40
CA PHE A 170 17.95 1.72 -9.39
C PHE A 170 18.35 0.28 -9.12
N GLU A 171 18.53 -0.54 -10.15
CA GLU A 171 18.89 -1.96 -9.97
C GLU A 171 20.25 -2.11 -9.27
N THR A 172 21.20 -1.25 -9.61
CA THR A 172 22.53 -1.22 -8.96
C THR A 172 22.41 -0.82 -7.48
N SER A 173 21.68 0.25 -7.18
CA SER A 173 21.45 0.71 -5.81
C SER A 173 20.66 -0.31 -5.00
N ALA A 174 19.63 -0.94 -5.58
CA ALA A 174 18.80 -1.93 -4.91
C ALA A 174 19.64 -3.15 -4.50
N LYS A 175 20.56 -3.59 -5.36
CA LYS A 175 21.51 -4.67 -5.03
C LYS A 175 22.46 -4.28 -3.89
N ILE A 176 23.00 -3.07 -3.91
CA ILE A 176 23.93 -2.58 -2.87
C ILE A 176 23.22 -2.46 -1.51
N LEU A 177 21.98 -1.98 -1.52
CA LEU A 177 21.19 -1.71 -0.31
C LEU A 177 20.37 -2.93 0.14
N ASP A 178 20.53 -4.06 -0.53
CA ASP A 178 19.79 -5.31 -0.31
C ASP A 178 18.25 -5.12 -0.31
N CYS A 179 17.78 -4.27 -1.22
CA CYS A 179 16.38 -4.06 -1.51
C CYS A 179 15.87 -5.16 -2.44
N LYS A 180 14.70 -5.71 -2.12
CA LYS A 180 13.95 -6.63 -2.98
C LYS A 180 12.70 -5.93 -3.51
N PRO A 181 12.73 -5.38 -4.73
CA PRO A 181 11.61 -4.61 -5.25
C PRO A 181 10.54 -5.51 -5.89
N VAL A 182 9.27 -5.29 -5.54
CA VAL A 182 8.12 -6.05 -6.05
C VAL A 182 7.01 -5.10 -6.46
N GLU A 183 6.42 -5.32 -7.63
CA GLU A 183 5.28 -4.51 -8.05
C GLU A 183 4.06 -4.85 -7.20
N ILE A 184 3.34 -3.83 -6.72
CA ILE A 184 2.13 -4.00 -5.90
C ILE A 184 1.13 -4.88 -6.63
N GLU A 185 1.00 -4.73 -7.95
CA GLU A 185 0.04 -5.53 -8.72
C GLU A 185 0.37 -7.03 -8.75
N GLN A 186 1.59 -7.45 -8.45
CA GLN A 186 1.95 -8.86 -8.36
C GLN A 186 1.46 -9.48 -7.05
N LEU A 187 1.30 -8.67 -6.00
CA LEU A 187 0.91 -9.12 -4.66
C LEU A 187 -0.55 -8.84 -4.35
N ILE A 188 -1.11 -7.75 -4.88
CA ILE A 188 -2.43 -7.24 -4.49
C ILE A 188 -3.37 -7.26 -5.69
N SER A 189 -4.56 -7.78 -5.45
CA SER A 189 -5.72 -7.66 -6.31
C SER A 189 -6.66 -6.58 -5.79
N VAL A 190 -7.31 -5.86 -6.71
CA VAL A 190 -8.39 -4.94 -6.40
C VAL A 190 -9.69 -5.65 -6.78
N THR A 191 -10.57 -5.85 -5.81
CA THR A 191 -11.88 -6.48 -6.03
C THR A 191 -12.86 -5.51 -6.68
N THR A 192 -14.01 -6.01 -7.15
CA THR A 192 -15.06 -5.18 -7.78
C THR A 192 -15.66 -4.15 -6.82
N ASP A 193 -15.68 -4.43 -5.51
CA ASP A 193 -16.05 -3.49 -4.45
C ASP A 193 -14.87 -2.62 -3.98
N GLY A 194 -13.74 -2.67 -4.70
CA GLY A 194 -12.55 -1.85 -4.50
C GLY A 194 -11.71 -2.22 -3.29
N ARG A 195 -11.90 -3.38 -2.66
CA ARG A 195 -11.05 -3.84 -1.57
C ARG A 195 -9.70 -4.32 -2.10
N LEU A 196 -8.66 -4.10 -1.32
CA LEU A 196 -7.32 -4.61 -1.58
C LEU A 196 -7.19 -5.99 -0.92
N LEU A 197 -6.96 -7.03 -1.72
CA LEU A 197 -6.77 -8.39 -1.22
C LEU A 197 -5.47 -8.98 -1.74
N PRO A 198 -4.73 -9.75 -0.90
CA PRO A 198 -3.55 -10.46 -1.36
C PRO A 198 -3.93 -11.49 -2.42
N LYS A 199 -3.13 -11.61 -3.47
CA LYS A 199 -3.26 -12.67 -4.47
C LYS A 199 -2.89 -14.02 -3.86
N SER A 200 -3.46 -15.10 -4.40
CA SER A 200 -3.30 -16.46 -3.90
C SER A 200 -1.84 -16.94 -3.81
N LYS A 201 -0.93 -16.39 -4.62
CA LYS A 201 0.51 -16.71 -4.62
C LYS A 201 1.42 -15.60 -4.08
N SER A 202 0.84 -14.59 -3.43
CA SER A 202 1.59 -13.42 -2.94
C SER A 202 2.66 -13.80 -1.93
N ARG A 203 2.35 -14.75 -1.02
CA ARG A 203 3.29 -15.23 0.00
C ARG A 203 4.47 -15.98 -0.61
N GLU A 204 4.21 -16.89 -1.55
CA GLU A 204 5.24 -17.64 -2.27
C GLU A 204 6.12 -16.71 -3.09
N LEU A 205 5.53 -15.69 -3.72
CA LEU A 205 6.28 -14.67 -4.45
C LEU A 205 7.20 -13.89 -3.50
N ILE A 206 6.69 -13.36 -2.39
CA ILE A 206 7.50 -12.64 -1.40
C ILE A 206 8.65 -13.51 -0.90
N ALA A 207 8.38 -14.78 -0.55
CA ALA A 207 9.41 -15.69 -0.08
C ALA A 207 10.50 -15.92 -1.13
N SER A 208 10.10 -16.20 -2.37
CA SER A 208 11.04 -16.37 -3.49
C SER A 208 11.86 -15.10 -3.73
N THR A 209 11.24 -13.92 -3.66
CA THR A 209 11.92 -12.63 -3.86
C THR A 209 12.92 -12.32 -2.74
N LEU A 210 12.61 -12.74 -1.51
CA LEU A 210 13.51 -12.60 -0.35
C LEU A 210 14.56 -13.72 -0.27
N GLY A 211 14.49 -14.75 -1.11
CA GLY A 211 15.35 -15.94 -1.01
C GLY A 211 15.07 -16.78 0.24
N VAL A 212 13.84 -16.72 0.76
CA VAL A 212 13.40 -17.47 1.92
C VAL A 212 12.73 -18.76 1.46
N THR A 213 13.21 -19.90 1.95
CA THR A 213 12.52 -21.17 1.78
C THR A 213 11.33 -21.20 2.70
N LEU A 214 10.12 -21.20 2.14
CA LEU A 214 8.92 -21.54 2.91
C LEU A 214 9.03 -23.02 3.25
N GLU A 215 9.29 -23.33 4.51
CA GLU A 215 9.06 -24.68 5.00
C GLU A 215 7.59 -25.00 4.69
N SER A 216 7.35 -26.06 3.91
CA SER A 216 6.01 -26.58 3.67
C SER A 216 5.33 -26.63 5.03
N ARG A 217 4.10 -26.13 5.16
CA ARG A 217 3.33 -26.16 6.42
C ARG A 217 3.46 -27.52 7.10
N LEU A 218 4.51 -27.71 7.90
CA LEU A 218 4.43 -28.48 9.09
C LEU A 218 3.62 -27.54 9.96
N SER A 219 2.40 -27.97 10.23
CA SER A 219 1.63 -27.71 11.44
C SER A 219 2.53 -27.83 12.68
N GLY A 220 3.53 -26.96 12.78
CA GLY A 220 4.52 -26.94 13.83
C GLY A 220 3.95 -26.21 15.03
N TYR A 221 3.09 -25.21 14.81
CA TYR A 221 2.47 -24.44 15.88
C TYR A 221 0.96 -24.35 15.67
N VAL A 222 0.20 -25.12 16.43
CA VAL A 222 -1.27 -25.05 16.45
C VAL A 222 -1.68 -24.69 17.86
N PHE A 223 -2.50 -23.66 18.02
CA PHE A 223 -3.13 -23.36 19.31
C PHE A 223 -4.62 -23.15 19.07
N GLN A 224 -5.42 -24.20 19.27
CA GLN A 224 -6.84 -24.18 18.92
C GLN A 224 -7.69 -24.77 20.04
N ARG A 225 -8.84 -24.15 20.31
CA ARG A 225 -9.84 -24.71 21.21
C ARG A 225 -10.59 -25.86 20.54
N LYS A 226 -10.66 -27.01 21.21
CA LYS A 226 -11.50 -28.17 20.87
C LYS A 226 -12.38 -28.52 22.06
N GLY A 227 -13.59 -27.96 22.08
CA GLY A 227 -14.54 -28.15 23.18
C GLY A 227 -14.06 -27.53 24.49
N LYS A 228 -13.84 -28.38 25.50
CA LYS A 228 -13.32 -28.00 26.84
C LYS A 228 -11.77 -28.07 26.93
N HIS A 229 -11.10 -28.37 25.82
CA HIS A 229 -9.66 -28.55 25.76
C HIS A 229 -9.02 -27.61 24.74
N ARG A 230 -7.72 -27.37 24.91
CA ARG A 230 -6.84 -26.70 23.95
C ARG A 230 -5.90 -27.72 23.35
N MET A 231 -5.82 -27.71 22.03
CA MET A 231 -4.83 -28.45 21.28
C MET A 231 -3.66 -27.52 21.01
N LEU A 232 -2.50 -27.88 21.56
CA LEU A 232 -1.22 -27.27 21.25
C LEU A 232 -0.47 -28.21 20.31
N ALA A 233 0.15 -27.68 19.26
CA ALA A 233 1.21 -28.38 18.56
C ALA A 233 2.46 -27.53 18.65
N PHE A 234 3.61 -28.11 18.98
CA PHE A 234 4.94 -27.49 18.88
C PHE A 234 5.84 -28.50 18.16
N ASN A 235 6.46 -28.14 17.04
CA ASN A 235 7.33 -29.02 16.26
C ASN A 235 6.72 -30.39 15.90
N SER A 236 5.41 -30.42 15.62
CA SER A 236 4.63 -31.64 15.33
C SER A 236 4.36 -32.56 16.53
N GLU A 237 4.77 -32.18 17.74
CA GLU A 237 4.30 -32.81 18.97
C GLU A 237 2.97 -32.17 19.38
N ILE A 238 1.94 -33.00 19.57
CA ILE A 238 0.59 -32.54 19.92
C ILE A 238 0.37 -32.76 21.42
N GLU A 239 0.07 -31.68 22.14
CA GLU A 239 -0.35 -31.71 23.52
C GLU A 239 -1.81 -31.22 23.65
N ILE A 240 -2.60 -31.90 24.48
CA ILE A 240 -3.97 -31.51 24.77
C ILE A 240 -4.03 -31.10 26.24
N THR A 241 -4.33 -29.82 26.48
CA THR A 241 -4.48 -29.28 27.84
C THR A 241 -5.92 -28.83 28.10
N ALA A 242 -6.30 -28.70 29.37
CA ALA A 242 -7.58 -28.13 29.74
C ALA A 242 -7.62 -26.63 29.43
N GLU A 243 -8.79 -26.10 29.09
CA GLU A 243 -8.96 -24.63 29.01
C GLU A 243 -8.74 -24.03 30.42
N THR A 244 -7.82 -23.08 30.52
CA THR A 244 -7.57 -22.29 31.72
C THR A 244 -7.65 -20.80 31.39
N ASN A 245 -7.70 -19.95 32.41
CA ASN A 245 -7.58 -18.50 32.18
C ASN A 245 -6.24 -18.15 31.50
N GLY A 246 -5.17 -18.90 31.78
CA GLY A 246 -3.86 -18.71 31.16
C GLY A 246 -3.85 -19.01 29.65
N THR A 247 -4.56 -20.06 29.21
CA THR A 247 -4.62 -20.43 27.78
C THR A 247 -5.31 -19.38 26.92
N TRP A 248 -6.24 -18.59 27.49
CA TRP A 248 -6.85 -17.46 26.80
C TRP A 248 -5.84 -16.35 26.46
N TYR A 249 -4.94 -16.01 27.40
CA TYR A 249 -3.91 -15.01 27.14
C TYR A 249 -2.90 -15.47 26.09
N ILE A 250 -2.56 -16.76 26.08
CA ILE A 250 -1.69 -17.37 25.07
C ILE A 250 -2.34 -17.29 23.68
N GLU A 251 -3.64 -17.55 23.56
CA GLU A 251 -4.38 -17.37 22.29
C GLU A 251 -4.27 -15.93 21.76
N GLN A 252 -4.50 -14.95 22.63
CA GLN A 252 -4.43 -13.53 22.28
C GLN A 252 -3.01 -13.10 21.85
N LEU A 253 -1.98 -13.71 22.43
CA LEU A 253 -0.59 -13.52 22.03
C LEU A 253 -0.31 -14.15 20.66
N LEU A 254 -0.68 -15.40 20.46
CA LEU A 254 -0.44 -16.14 19.21
C LEU A 254 -1.26 -15.63 18.03
N ALA A 255 -2.41 -14.99 18.28
CA ALA A 255 -3.19 -14.30 17.26
C ALA A 255 -2.49 -13.06 16.66
N LYS A 256 -1.35 -12.65 17.23
CA LYS A 256 -0.55 -11.49 16.78
C LYS A 256 0.84 -11.95 16.31
N PRO A 257 0.95 -12.66 15.17
CA PRO A 257 2.19 -13.32 14.73
C PRO A 257 3.36 -12.39 14.43
N ASN A 258 3.14 -11.06 14.42
CA ASN A 258 4.13 -10.05 14.06
C ASN A 258 4.62 -9.22 15.25
N ILE A 259 4.26 -9.58 16.49
CA ILE A 259 4.70 -8.88 17.69
C ILE A 259 5.76 -9.73 18.40
N ALA A 260 6.98 -9.20 18.52
CA ALA A 260 7.99 -9.81 19.37
C ALA A 260 7.55 -9.73 20.84
N PHE A 261 7.47 -10.87 21.52
CA PHE A 261 7.19 -10.94 22.95
C PHE A 261 8.45 -11.36 23.71
N ARG A 262 8.65 -10.79 24.90
CA ARG A 262 9.70 -11.23 25.84
C ARG A 262 9.05 -12.15 26.87
N CYS A 263 9.50 -13.39 26.90
CA CYS A 263 9.15 -14.30 27.98
C CYS A 263 9.97 -13.94 29.22
N THR A 264 9.30 -13.54 30.30
CA THR A 264 9.93 -13.43 31.62
C THR A 264 9.74 -14.76 32.32
N GLN A 265 10.83 -15.41 32.68
CA GLN A 265 10.80 -16.67 33.42
C GLN A 265 10.34 -16.37 34.84
N LEU A 266 9.18 -16.90 35.23
CA LEU A 266 8.63 -16.77 36.58
C LEU A 266 9.00 -18.04 37.36
N GLU A 267 10.19 -18.00 37.95
CA GLU A 267 10.75 -18.97 38.92
C GLU A 267 10.93 -20.42 38.42
N SER A 268 11.96 -21.08 38.96
CA SER A 268 12.44 -22.43 38.60
C SER A 268 12.12 -23.44 39.69
#